data_AF-A0A7V3DFJ0-F1
#
_entry.id   AF-A0A7V3DFJ0-F1
#
_cell.length_a   1.000
_cell.length_b   1.000
_cell.length_c   1.000
_cell.angle_alpha   90.00
_cell.angle_beta   90.00
_cell.angle_gamma   90.00
#
_symmetry.space_group_name_H-M   'P 1'
#
loop_
_entity.id
_entity.type
_entity.pdbx_description
1 polymer ?
#
loop_
_entity_poly.entity_id
_entity_poly.type
_entity_poly.pdbx_seq_one_letter_code
_entity_poly.pdbx_strand_id
1 'polypeptide(L)'
;MAKTDAESGKRKRGKRRSKRPVRIPGAPKQMLLPWRQEITAEDLVTIRVAARDLVGRHGYTRSDLDDIVQDLALHVLERLGEYDPGRGAWSTFLKRVLRNKISHLIEYRTFQKRDYRKCIPLQP
;
A
#
# COMPACT_ATOMS: atom_id res chain seq x y z
N MET A 1 -49.99 17.55 -16.58
CA MET A 1 -49.53 16.77 -15.41
C MET A 1 -49.20 15.37 -15.87
N ALA A 2 -47.92 15.07 -16.12
CA ALA A 2 -47.45 13.72 -16.42
C ALA A 2 -46.19 13.51 -15.58
N LYS A 3 -46.31 12.66 -14.55
CA LYS A 3 -45.20 12.22 -13.71
C LYS A 3 -44.50 11.09 -14.47
N THR A 4 -43.25 11.28 -14.82
CA THR A 4 -42.36 10.19 -15.24
C THR A 4 -41.39 9.95 -14.11
N ASP A 5 -41.70 8.96 -13.29
CA ASP A 5 -40.83 8.41 -12.27
C ASP A 5 -39.66 7.70 -12.95
N ALA A 6 -38.51 8.37 -12.99
CA ALA A 6 -37.26 7.78 -13.48
C ALA A 6 -36.62 6.98 -12.34
N GLU A 7 -36.89 5.67 -12.32
CA GLU A 7 -36.17 4.68 -11.53
C GLU A 7 -34.67 4.77 -11.80
N SER A 8 -33.90 5.32 -10.84
CA SER A 8 -32.45 5.27 -10.88
C SER A 8 -31.96 3.85 -10.61
N GLY A 9 -31.70 3.12 -11.70
CA GLY A 9 -31.19 1.75 -11.70
C GLY A 9 -29.90 1.63 -10.89
N LYS A 10 -29.97 0.85 -9.80
CA LYS A 10 -28.79 0.44 -9.01
C LYS A 10 -27.82 -0.32 -9.90
N ARG A 11 -26.71 0.34 -10.30
CA ARG A 11 -25.57 -0.30 -10.98
C ARG A 11 -24.93 -1.34 -10.05
N LYS A 12 -25.34 -2.61 -10.17
CA LYS A 12 -24.68 -3.75 -9.50
C LYS A 12 -23.27 -3.92 -10.09
N ARG A 13 -22.26 -3.39 -9.39
CA ARG A 13 -20.84 -3.62 -9.69
C ARG A 13 -20.48 -5.05 -9.29
N GLY A 14 -20.76 -6.01 -10.17
CA GLY A 14 -20.39 -7.41 -9.98
C GLY A 14 -18.88 -7.55 -9.84
N LYS A 15 -18.39 -7.78 -8.62
CA LYS A 15 -17.01 -8.21 -8.38
C LYS A 15 -16.86 -9.59 -9.00
N ARG A 16 -16.26 -9.69 -10.19
CA ARG A 16 -15.67 -10.93 -10.67
C ARG A 16 -14.58 -11.33 -9.67
N ARG A 17 -14.93 -12.16 -8.68
CA ARG A 17 -13.94 -12.84 -7.84
C ARG A 17 -13.21 -13.79 -8.79
N SER A 18 -12.02 -13.39 -9.24
CA SER A 18 -11.09 -14.30 -9.90
C SER A 18 -11.03 -15.58 -9.07
N LYS A 19 -11.16 -16.75 -9.73
CA LYS A 19 -11.16 -18.06 -9.07
C LYS A 19 -9.99 -18.11 -8.08
N ARG A 20 -10.26 -18.43 -6.81
CA ARG A 20 -9.20 -18.66 -5.82
C ARG A 20 -8.33 -19.80 -6.35
N PRO A 21 -7.01 -19.66 -6.46
CA PRO A 21 -6.19 -20.77 -6.90
C PRO A 21 -6.26 -21.88 -5.84
N VAL A 22 -6.41 -23.10 -6.33
CA VAL A 22 -6.51 -24.30 -5.51
C VAL A 22 -5.17 -24.51 -4.81
N ARG A 23 -5.17 -24.58 -3.47
CA ARG A 23 -3.98 -24.94 -2.71
C ARG A 23 -3.69 -26.42 -2.95
N ILE A 24 -2.53 -26.74 -3.53
CA ILE A 24 -2.01 -28.10 -3.54
C ILE A 24 -1.62 -28.46 -2.09
N PRO A 25 -2.23 -29.47 -1.46
CA PRO A 25 -1.84 -29.89 -0.11
C PRO A 25 -0.42 -30.46 -0.13
N GLY A 26 0.46 -29.98 0.77
CA GLY A 26 1.76 -30.60 1.02
C GLY A 26 2.98 -30.01 0.31
N ALA A 27 2.86 -28.91 -0.43
CA ALA A 27 4.04 -28.26 -1.01
C ALA A 27 4.91 -27.60 0.10
N PRO A 28 6.21 -27.96 0.23
CA PRO A 28 7.10 -27.37 1.23
C PRO A 28 7.30 -25.87 0.94
N LYS A 29 7.22 -25.05 2.00
CA LYS A 29 7.30 -23.57 1.92
C LYS A 29 8.63 -23.03 1.37
N GLN A 30 9.67 -23.86 1.23
CA GLN A 30 11.05 -23.43 1.05
C GLN A 30 11.74 -23.83 -0.28
N MET A 31 11.04 -24.38 -1.27
CA MET A 31 11.69 -24.86 -2.51
C MET A 31 11.18 -24.24 -3.82
N LEU A 32 10.56 -23.06 -3.74
CA LEU A 32 10.20 -22.26 -4.90
C LEU A 32 10.99 -20.96 -4.85
N LEU A 33 11.96 -20.84 -5.76
CA LEU A 33 12.70 -19.60 -5.98
C LEU A 33 11.70 -18.42 -6.12
N PRO A 34 12.07 -17.24 -5.61
CA PRO A 34 11.14 -16.22 -5.18
C PRO A 34 10.42 -15.63 -6.39
N TRP A 35 9.10 -15.66 -6.35
CA TRP A 35 8.28 -14.89 -7.28
C TRP A 35 8.63 -13.41 -7.08
N ARG A 36 9.41 -12.86 -8.02
CA ARG A 36 9.99 -11.50 -8.02
C ARG A 36 11.08 -11.29 -6.95
N GLN A 37 12.33 -11.15 -7.39
CA GLN A 37 13.50 -10.90 -6.54
C GLN A 37 13.92 -9.43 -6.51
N GLU A 38 13.37 -8.64 -7.43
CA GLU A 38 13.82 -7.27 -7.68
C GLU A 38 12.61 -6.34 -7.87
N ILE A 39 12.82 -5.06 -7.58
CA ILE A 39 11.93 -3.99 -7.98
C ILE A 39 12.26 -3.60 -9.42
N THR A 40 11.28 -3.67 -10.30
CA THR A 40 11.42 -3.27 -11.70
C THR A 40 11.17 -1.77 -11.87
N ALA A 41 11.57 -1.21 -13.02
CA ALA A 41 11.32 0.19 -13.35
C ALA A 41 9.81 0.56 -13.30
N GLU A 42 8.92 -0.36 -13.67
CA GLU A 42 7.46 -0.15 -13.63
C GLU A 42 6.93 0.02 -12.19
N ASP A 43 7.52 -0.70 -11.24
CA ASP A 43 7.16 -0.55 -9.84
C ASP A 43 7.64 0.78 -9.29
N LEU A 44 8.85 1.22 -9.68
CA LEU A 44 9.38 2.52 -9.30
C LEU A 44 8.48 3.66 -9.80
N VAL A 45 7.91 3.53 -11.00
CA VAL A 45 6.90 4.47 -11.49
C VAL A 45 5.67 4.46 -10.58
N THR A 46 5.18 3.27 -10.21
CA THR A 46 4.03 3.14 -9.30
C THR A 46 4.30 3.73 -7.92
N ILE A 47 5.50 3.49 -7.37
CA ILE A 47 5.97 4.04 -6.09
C ILE A 47 6.04 5.56 -6.17
N ARG A 48 6.62 6.12 -7.24
CA ARG A 48 6.75 7.56 -7.43
C ARG A 48 5.38 8.24 -7.59
N VAL A 49 4.43 7.61 -8.25
CA VAL A 49 3.04 8.12 -8.30
C VAL A 49 2.43 8.13 -6.89
N ALA A 50 2.59 7.06 -6.12
CA ALA A 50 2.07 7.00 -4.75
C ALA A 50 2.73 8.03 -3.81
N ALA A 51 4.03 8.29 -3.98
CA ALA A 51 4.74 9.34 -3.24
C ALA A 51 4.24 10.74 -3.61
N ARG A 52 4.04 11.02 -4.91
CA ARG A 52 3.51 12.31 -5.38
C ARG A 52 2.10 12.59 -4.86
N ASP A 53 1.28 11.57 -4.67
CA ASP A 53 -0.05 11.70 -4.06
C ASP A 53 0.00 12.13 -2.58
N LEU A 54 1.15 11.97 -1.91
CA LEU A 54 1.39 12.40 -0.53
C LEU A 54 1.93 13.83 -0.45
N VAL A 55 2.68 14.27 -1.47
CA VAL A 55 3.24 15.63 -1.55
C VAL A 55 2.13 16.68 -1.55
N GLY A 56 2.28 17.70 -0.70
CA GLY A 56 1.26 18.74 -0.50
C GLY A 56 0.12 18.33 0.44
N ARG A 57 0.17 17.12 1.01
CA ARG A 57 -0.79 16.62 2.01
C ARG A 57 -0.06 16.25 3.29
N HIS A 58 -0.78 16.26 4.42
CA HIS A 58 -0.28 15.81 5.72
C HIS A 58 1.07 16.40 6.16
N GLY A 59 1.41 17.61 5.69
CA GLY A 59 2.67 18.29 6.00
C GLY A 59 3.90 17.78 5.25
N TYR A 60 3.72 17.04 4.15
CA TYR A 60 4.77 16.68 3.20
C TYR A 60 4.90 17.73 2.10
N THR A 61 6.13 18.04 1.74
CA THR A 61 6.50 19.03 0.73
C THR A 61 7.12 18.37 -0.49
N ARG A 62 7.38 19.15 -1.55
CA ARG A 62 8.07 18.64 -2.75
C ARG A 62 9.47 18.15 -2.45
N SER A 63 10.14 18.75 -1.47
CA SER A 63 11.49 18.35 -1.08
C SER A 63 11.53 16.96 -0.45
N ASP A 64 10.43 16.53 0.19
CA ASP A 64 10.31 15.20 0.80
C ASP A 64 10.05 14.09 -0.24
N LEU A 65 9.86 14.42 -1.53
CA LEU A 65 9.40 13.46 -2.54
C LEU A 65 10.37 12.29 -2.69
N ASP A 66 11.66 12.56 -2.87
CA ASP A 66 12.64 11.50 -3.10
C ASP A 66 12.86 10.65 -1.84
N ASP A 67 12.74 11.24 -0.65
CA ASP A 67 12.76 10.52 0.63
C ASP A 67 11.56 9.57 0.76
N ILE A 68 10.35 10.05 0.44
CA ILE A 68 9.13 9.21 0.46
C ILE A 68 9.25 8.07 -0.56
N VAL A 69 9.79 8.34 -1.75
CA VAL A 69 10.03 7.30 -2.78
C VAL A 69 10.97 6.24 -2.24
N GLN A 70 12.06 6.63 -1.59
CA GLN A 70 13.02 5.71 -1.00
C GLN A 70 12.38 4.87 0.11
N ASP A 71 11.64 5.51 1.03
CA ASP A 71 10.93 4.84 2.12
C ASP A 71 9.91 3.80 1.63
N LEU A 72 9.17 4.13 0.57
CA LEU A 72 8.20 3.22 -0.05
C LEU A 72 8.90 2.08 -0.78
N ALA A 73 9.98 2.35 -1.52
CA ALA A 73 10.74 1.32 -2.23
C ALA A 73 11.40 0.34 -1.25
N LEU A 74 12.02 0.83 -0.18
CA LEU A 74 12.59 0.01 0.88
C LEU A 74 11.53 -0.90 1.50
N HIS A 75 10.35 -0.36 1.82
CA HIS A 75 9.28 -1.16 2.39
C HIS A 75 8.76 -2.24 1.44
N VAL A 76 8.77 -2.00 0.13
CA VAL A 76 8.44 -3.02 -0.88
C VAL A 76 9.50 -4.11 -0.93
N LEU A 77 10.79 -3.75 -0.87
CA LEU A 77 11.90 -4.72 -0.85
C LEU A 77 11.82 -5.64 0.37
N GLU A 78 11.61 -5.08 1.57
CA GLU A 78 11.48 -5.85 2.81
C GLU A 78 10.35 -6.88 2.76
N ARG A 79 9.28 -6.57 2.02
CA ARG A 79 8.09 -7.42 1.90
C ARG A 79 8.07 -8.29 0.66
N LEU A 80 9.06 -8.17 -0.22
CA LEU A 80 9.07 -8.84 -1.51
C LEU A 80 8.94 -10.37 -1.37
N GLY A 81 9.63 -10.95 -0.39
CA GLY A 81 9.56 -12.38 -0.08
C GLY A 81 8.22 -12.86 0.50
N GLU A 82 7.33 -11.95 0.88
CA GLU A 82 5.97 -12.29 1.34
C GLU A 82 4.96 -12.41 0.19
N TYR A 83 5.36 -12.08 -1.05
CA TYR A 83 4.47 -12.17 -2.20
C TYR A 83 4.10 -13.62 -2.51
N ASP A 84 2.79 -13.89 -2.54
CA ASP A 84 2.21 -15.19 -2.86
C ASP A 84 1.29 -15.02 -4.09
N PRO A 85 1.69 -15.49 -5.29
CA PRO A 85 0.84 -15.41 -6.48
C PRO A 85 -0.46 -16.21 -6.33
N GLY A 86 -0.49 -17.18 -5.41
CA GLY A 86 -1.69 -17.91 -5.00
C GLY A 86 -2.71 -17.04 -4.24
N ARG A 87 -2.34 -15.86 -3.75
CA ARG A 87 -3.26 -14.95 -3.04
C ARG A 87 -3.77 -13.82 -3.92
N GLY A 88 -3.08 -13.51 -5.01
CA GLY A 88 -3.51 -12.50 -5.98
C GLY A 88 -2.38 -11.96 -6.87
N ALA A 89 -2.76 -11.01 -7.71
CA ALA A 89 -1.84 -10.36 -8.63
C ALA A 89 -0.83 -9.45 -7.91
N TRP A 90 0.38 -9.37 -8.46
CA TRP A 90 1.46 -8.50 -7.98
C TRP A 90 1.01 -7.05 -7.76
N SER A 91 0.29 -6.47 -8.71
CA SER A 91 -0.22 -5.09 -8.60
C SER A 91 -1.13 -4.86 -7.39
N THR A 92 -1.84 -5.90 -6.94
CA THR A 92 -2.69 -5.82 -5.74
C THR A 92 -1.85 -5.91 -4.48
N PHE A 93 -0.84 -6.78 -4.47
CA PHE A 93 0.15 -6.87 -3.41
C PHE A 93 0.90 -5.54 -3.23
N LEU A 94 1.49 -5.01 -4.31
CA LEU A 94 2.22 -3.74 -4.31
C LEU A 94 1.36 -2.59 -3.76
N LYS A 95 0.14 -2.41 -4.28
CA LYS A 95 -0.79 -1.38 -3.79
C LYS A 95 -1.12 -1.53 -2.30
N ARG A 96 -1.21 -2.77 -1.80
CA ARG A 96 -1.49 -3.02 -0.38
C ARG A 96 -0.29 -2.65 0.50
N VAL A 97 0.92 -3.05 0.10
CA VAL A 97 2.16 -2.71 0.79
C VAL A 97 2.37 -1.19 0.84
N LEU A 98 2.22 -0.50 -0.29
CA LEU A 98 2.32 0.96 -0.36
C LEU A 98 1.30 1.65 0.53
N ARG A 99 0.03 1.21 0.50
CA ARG A 99 -1.02 1.79 1.35
C ARG A 99 -0.69 1.67 2.82
N ASN A 100 -0.19 0.51 3.26
CA ASN A 100 0.16 0.30 4.67
C ASN A 100 1.28 1.25 5.11
N LYS A 101 2.36 1.39 4.32
CA LYS A 101 3.45 2.32 4.63
C LYS A 101 3.01 3.77 4.60
N ILE A 102 2.18 4.17 3.64
CA ILE A 102 1.63 5.53 3.57
C ILE A 102 0.79 5.83 4.82
N SER A 103 -0.04 4.90 5.29
CA SER A 103 -0.77 5.06 6.55
C SER A 103 0.17 5.29 7.72
N HIS A 104 1.23 4.50 7.87
CA HIS A 104 2.24 4.72 8.91
C HIS A 104 2.97 6.06 8.79
N LEU A 105 3.30 6.50 7.57
CA LEU A 105 3.95 7.80 7.33
C LEU A 105 3.03 8.95 7.75
N ILE A 106 1.76 8.91 7.35
CA ILE A 106 0.75 9.88 7.75
C ILE A 106 0.58 9.85 9.27
N GLU A 107 0.41 8.68 9.88
CA GLU A 107 0.27 8.53 11.32
C GLU A 107 1.49 9.11 12.04
N TYR A 108 2.71 8.77 11.64
CA TYR A 108 3.93 9.29 12.26
C TYR A 108 4.07 10.81 12.15
N ARG A 109 3.61 11.40 11.03
CA ARG A 109 3.67 12.85 10.78
C ARG A 109 2.54 13.62 11.47
N THR A 110 1.37 13.00 11.59
CA THR A 110 0.16 13.59 12.21
C THR A 110 0.06 13.29 13.70
N PHE A 111 0.76 12.25 14.19
CA PHE A 111 1.00 12.06 15.61
C PHE A 111 1.67 13.34 16.09
N GLN A 112 0.93 14.12 16.86
CA GLN A 112 1.43 15.34 17.47
C GLN A 112 2.71 14.98 18.21
N LYS A 113 3.86 15.37 17.65
CA LYS A 113 5.14 15.16 18.32
C LYS A 113 5.09 15.99 19.60
N ARG A 114 5.01 15.25 20.72
CA ARG A 114 5.17 15.64 22.13
C ARG A 114 3.94 16.28 22.78
N ASP A 115 3.09 15.43 23.33
CA ASP A 115 2.43 15.80 24.60
C ASP A 115 3.55 15.96 25.63
N TYR A 116 3.96 17.21 25.90
CA TYR A 116 5.01 17.54 26.86
C TYR A 116 4.73 16.98 28.25
N ARG A 117 3.47 16.64 28.55
CA ARG A 117 3.05 15.97 29.79
C ARG A 117 3.53 14.52 29.90
N LYS A 118 3.89 13.89 28.78
CA LYS A 118 4.39 12.51 28.71
C LYS A 118 5.91 12.43 28.49
N CYS A 119 6.58 13.57 28.32
CA CYS A 119 8.03 13.64 28.26
C CYS A 119 8.57 13.71 29.70
N ILE A 120 8.91 12.57 30.29
CA ILE A 120 9.71 12.52 31.51
C ILE A 120 11.12 12.99 31.11
N PRO A 121 11.65 14.09 31.68
CA PRO A 121 13.04 14.44 31.47
C PRO A 121 13.90 13.31 32.04
N LEU A 122 14.87 12.82 31.28
CA LEU A 122 15.94 11.99 31.82
C LEU A 122 16.65 12.85 32.87
N GLN A 123 16.43 12.56 34.15
CA GLN A 123 17.16 13.22 35.21
C GLN A 123 18.64 12.81 35.11
N PRO A 124 19.56 13.75 35.37
CA PRO A 124 21.00 13.51 35.26
C PRO A 124 21.49 12.43 36.22
#